data_AF-A0A1Y0C7S7-F1
#
_entry.id   AF-A0A1Y0C7S7-F1
#
_cell.length_a   1.000
_cell.length_b   1.000
_cell.length_c   1.000
_cell.angle_alpha   90.00
_cell.angle_beta   90.00
_cell.angle_gamma   90.00
#
_symmetry.space_group_name_H-M   'P 1'
#
loop_
_entity.id
_entity.type
_entity.pdbx_description
1 polymer ?
#
loop_
_entity_poly.entity_id
_entity_poly.type
_entity_poly.pdbx_seq_one_letter_code
_entity_poly.pdbx_strand_id
1 'polypeptide(L)'
;MTTGTTAATGKHDAAVSGACRLWLGTIGDLLIPAGEQMPSASEVDVSTTQLDVVLNARPDLIEDLNTAWARAAGLPPQMALDHLRTTYPVLYQSLCLIVAGGYYAHSDVLKRLGYTGQQPRTVQAGVDIDEDLLERVIERGPRFRQA
;
A
#
# COMPACT_ATOMS: atom_id res chain seq x y z
N MET A 1 22.28 -8.94 27.65
CA MET A 1 22.28 -8.79 26.18
C MET A 1 21.55 -9.99 25.59
N THR A 2 20.85 -9.77 24.48
CA THR A 2 19.93 -10.67 23.77
C THR A 2 18.46 -10.54 24.19
N THR A 3 17.84 -9.42 23.80
CA THR A 3 16.39 -9.35 23.59
C THR A 3 16.09 -10.01 22.24
N GLY A 4 15.41 -11.15 22.27
CA GLY A 4 14.84 -11.77 21.08
C GLY A 4 13.71 -10.90 20.55
N THR A 5 13.88 -10.37 19.34
CA THR A 5 12.80 -9.76 18.56
C THR A 5 11.90 -10.90 18.07
N THR A 6 10.77 -11.10 18.72
CA THR A 6 9.70 -11.96 18.21
C THR A 6 9.11 -11.27 16.98
N ALA A 7 9.52 -11.70 15.79
CA ALA A 7 8.85 -11.33 14.55
C ALA A 7 7.39 -11.80 14.66
N ALA A 8 6.45 -10.84 14.62
CA ALA A 8 5.05 -11.15 14.56
C ALA A 8 4.80 -11.98 13.30
N THR A 9 4.41 -13.25 13.47
CA THR A 9 3.98 -14.11 12.37
C THR A 9 2.82 -13.43 11.67
N GLY A 10 3.05 -13.01 10.43
CA GLY A 10 2.07 -12.33 9.61
C GLY A 10 0.93 -13.29 9.30
N LYS A 11 -0.32 -12.81 9.38
CA LYS A 11 -1.52 -13.60 9.04
C LYS A 11 -1.46 -14.26 7.65
N HIS A 12 -0.60 -13.74 6.76
CA HIS A 12 -0.41 -14.20 5.38
C HIS A 12 0.82 -15.08 5.15
N ASP A 13 1.55 -15.49 6.21
CA ASP A 13 2.76 -16.32 6.07
C ASP A 13 2.51 -17.69 5.43
N ALA A 14 1.29 -18.24 5.59
CA ALA A 14 0.88 -19.46 4.89
C ALA A 14 0.51 -19.22 3.42
N ALA A 15 0.11 -17.99 3.07
CA ALA A 15 -0.39 -17.63 1.74
C ALA A 15 0.70 -17.10 0.81
N VAL A 16 1.76 -16.50 1.37
CA VAL A 16 2.90 -15.96 0.62
C VAL A 16 4.20 -16.54 1.20
N SER A 17 4.90 -17.32 0.39
CA SER A 17 6.12 -18.00 0.83
C SER A 17 7.26 -17.02 1.15
N GLY A 18 8.19 -17.42 2.03
CA GLY A 18 9.39 -16.61 2.32
C GLY A 18 10.24 -16.32 1.08
N ALA A 19 10.31 -17.26 0.12
CA ALA A 19 11.00 -17.05 -1.15
C ALA A 19 10.31 -16.00 -2.03
N CYS A 20 8.98 -15.98 -2.05
CA CYS A 20 8.20 -14.95 -2.74
C CYS A 20 8.44 -13.57 -2.10
N ARG A 21 8.48 -13.49 -0.77
CA ARG A 21 8.78 -12.24 -0.04
C ARG A 21 10.19 -11.73 -0.34
N LEU A 22 11.20 -12.60 -0.34
CA LEU A 22 12.57 -12.22 -0.70
C LEU A 22 12.65 -11.69 -2.14
N TRP A 23 12.02 -12.39 -3.08
CA TRP A 23 11.94 -11.96 -4.48
C TRP A 23 11.24 -10.59 -4.62
N LEU A 24 10.12 -10.39 -3.91
CA LEU A 24 9.40 -9.11 -3.92
C LEU A 24 10.26 -7.96 -3.38
N GLY A 25 11.12 -8.21 -2.39
CA GLY A 25 12.05 -7.19 -1.90
C GLY A 25 13.02 -6.73 -3.00
N THR A 26 13.59 -7.68 -3.74
CA THR A 26 14.50 -7.36 -4.86
C THR A 26 13.79 -6.64 -6.00
N ILE A 27 12.56 -7.04 -6.33
CA ILE A 27 11.74 -6.34 -7.33
C ILE A 27 11.34 -4.94 -6.84
N GLY A 28 11.03 -4.81 -5.55
CA GLY A 28 10.68 -3.55 -4.91
C GLY A 28 11.78 -2.50 -5.06
N ASP A 29 13.04 -2.88 -4.83
CA ASP A 29 14.18 -1.94 -4.95
C ASP A 29 14.43 -1.49 -6.40
N LEU A 30 14.00 -2.28 -7.39
CA LEU A 30 14.03 -1.83 -8.79
C LEU A 30 12.91 -0.85 -9.12
N LEU A 31 11.74 -1.03 -8.51
CA LEU A 31 10.58 -0.15 -8.71
C LEU A 31 10.71 1.16 -7.94
N ILE A 32 11.20 1.11 -6.71
CA ILE A 32 11.43 2.24 -5.82
C ILE A 32 12.84 2.12 -5.23
N PRO A 33 13.87 2.59 -5.95
CA PRO A 33 15.25 2.59 -5.48
C PRO A 33 15.47 3.64 -4.38
N ALA A 34 16.54 3.47 -3.59
CA ALA A 34 16.96 4.49 -2.62
C ALA A 34 17.33 5.80 -3.33
N GLY A 35 16.88 6.92 -2.78
CA GLY A 35 17.26 8.27 -3.17
C GLY A 35 18.00 8.99 -2.04
N GLU A 36 18.38 10.25 -2.27
CA GLU A 36 19.14 11.04 -1.28
C GLU A 36 18.40 11.21 0.06
N GLN A 37 17.06 11.37 0.01
CA GLN A 37 16.22 11.60 1.18
C GLN A 37 15.16 10.52 1.39
N MET A 38 15.01 9.60 0.43
CA MET A 38 13.96 8.59 0.41
C MET A 38 14.58 7.20 0.48
N PRO A 39 14.05 6.30 1.34
CA PRO A 39 14.57 4.94 1.43
C PRO A 39 14.18 4.12 0.19
N SER A 40 14.84 3.00 -0.06
CA SER A 40 14.35 2.01 -1.03
C SER A 40 13.12 1.27 -0.51
N ALA A 41 12.48 0.49 -1.38
CA ALA A 41 11.35 -0.36 -0.99
C ALA A 41 11.72 -1.37 0.11
N SER A 42 12.88 -2.03 0.00
CA SER A 42 13.31 -3.02 1.00
C SER A 42 13.66 -2.39 2.35
N GLU A 43 14.20 -1.18 2.36
CA GLU A 43 14.53 -0.43 3.58
C GLU A 43 13.30 -0.04 4.42
N VAL A 44 12.10 -0.10 3.86
CA VAL A 44 10.83 0.15 4.56
C VAL A 44 9.94 -1.09 4.62
N ASP A 45 10.54 -2.28 4.56
CA ASP A 45 9.86 -3.55 4.83
C ASP A 45 8.68 -3.84 3.87
N VAL A 46 8.75 -3.38 2.61
CA VAL A 46 7.70 -3.57 1.58
C VAL A 46 7.34 -5.05 1.37
N SER A 47 8.28 -5.97 1.54
CA SER A 47 8.05 -7.41 1.35
C SER A 47 7.72 -8.19 2.64
N THR A 48 7.80 -7.54 3.79
CA THR A 48 7.59 -8.14 5.10
C THR A 48 6.37 -7.49 5.75
N THR A 49 6.56 -6.60 6.73
CA THR A 49 5.50 -6.00 7.53
C THR A 49 4.53 -5.19 6.67
N GLN A 50 5.02 -4.41 5.70
CA GLN A 50 4.15 -3.60 4.85
C GLN A 50 3.39 -4.45 3.83
N LEU A 51 3.94 -5.59 3.41
CA LEU A 51 3.19 -6.53 2.57
C LEU A 51 1.93 -7.00 3.30
N ASP A 52 2.04 -7.34 4.59
CA ASP A 52 0.88 -7.80 5.35
C ASP A 52 -0.19 -6.70 5.51
N VAL A 53 0.23 -5.42 5.64
CA VAL A 53 -0.70 -4.27 5.63
C VAL A 53 -1.48 -4.21 4.33
N VAL A 54 -0.78 -4.32 3.19
CA VAL A 54 -1.40 -4.32 1.86
C VAL A 54 -2.36 -5.49 1.69
N LEU A 55 -1.92 -6.72 2.00
CA LEU A 55 -2.73 -7.93 1.81
C LEU A 55 -3.92 -8.01 2.77
N ASN A 56 -3.85 -7.36 3.94
CA ASN A 56 -5.01 -7.20 4.82
C ASN A 56 -6.06 -6.26 4.21
N ALA A 57 -5.64 -5.18 3.54
CA ALA A 57 -6.55 -4.24 2.88
C ALA A 57 -7.09 -4.79 1.54
N ARG A 58 -6.27 -5.57 0.82
CA ARG A 58 -6.56 -6.13 -0.50
C ARG A 58 -6.14 -7.61 -0.60
N PRO A 59 -6.92 -8.54 -0.01
CA PRO A 59 -6.61 -9.97 -0.04
C PRO A 59 -6.61 -10.58 -1.45
N ASP A 60 -7.28 -9.94 -2.41
CA ASP A 60 -7.31 -10.34 -3.82
C ASP A 60 -5.92 -10.30 -4.48
N LEU A 61 -4.99 -9.47 -3.98
CA LEU A 61 -3.64 -9.35 -4.52
C LEU A 61 -2.72 -10.55 -4.20
N ILE A 62 -3.15 -11.46 -3.31
CA ILE A 62 -2.38 -12.67 -2.94
C ILE A 62 -2.19 -13.58 -4.15
N GLU A 63 -3.26 -13.81 -4.93
CA GLU A 63 -3.21 -14.68 -6.10
C GLU A 63 -2.32 -14.08 -7.20
N ASP A 64 -2.47 -12.78 -7.45
CA ASP A 64 -1.66 -12.05 -8.42
C ASP A 64 -0.17 -12.09 -8.06
N LEU A 65 0.17 -11.86 -6.78
CA LEU A 65 1.55 -11.90 -6.31
C LEU A 65 2.18 -13.28 -6.50
N ASN A 66 1.48 -14.34 -6.07
CA ASN A 66 1.97 -15.70 -6.22
C ASN A 66 2.11 -16.10 -7.69
N THR A 67 1.17 -15.68 -8.54
CA THR A 67 1.23 -15.94 -9.98
C THR A 67 2.40 -15.20 -10.62
N ALA A 68 2.60 -13.92 -10.29
CA ALA A 68 3.72 -13.15 -10.80
C ALA A 68 5.07 -13.77 -10.39
N TRP A 69 5.20 -14.19 -9.13
CA TRP A 69 6.37 -14.90 -8.63
C TRP A 69 6.60 -16.21 -9.39
N ALA A 70 5.58 -17.06 -9.56
CA ALA A 70 5.70 -18.32 -10.29
C ALA A 70 6.13 -18.14 -11.75
N ARG A 71 5.75 -17.02 -12.39
CA ARG A 71 6.11 -16.71 -13.79
C ARG A 71 7.51 -16.12 -13.95
N ALA A 72 8.05 -15.48 -12.92
CA ALA A 72 9.23 -14.63 -13.07
C ALA A 72 10.40 -14.93 -12.11
N ALA A 73 10.21 -15.74 -11.07
CA ALA A 73 11.23 -16.02 -10.04
C ALA A 73 12.52 -16.65 -10.57
N GLY A 74 12.47 -17.35 -11.71
CA GLY A 74 13.63 -17.96 -12.35
C GLY A 74 14.47 -16.99 -13.20
N LEU A 75 14.02 -15.75 -13.37
CA LEU A 75 14.69 -14.74 -14.18
C LEU A 75 15.48 -13.76 -13.31
N PRO A 76 16.57 -13.16 -13.84
CA PRO A 76 17.21 -12.02 -13.20
C PRO A 76 16.21 -10.89 -12.92
N PRO A 77 16.29 -10.16 -11.79
CA PRO A 77 15.25 -9.21 -11.37
C PRO A 77 14.80 -8.19 -12.42
N GLN A 78 15.74 -7.61 -13.17
CA GLN A 78 15.41 -6.67 -14.26
C GLN A 78 14.65 -7.35 -15.40
N MET A 79 15.10 -8.54 -15.81
CA MET A 79 14.42 -9.34 -16.84
C MET A 79 13.06 -9.85 -16.36
N ALA A 80 12.93 -10.22 -15.09
CA ALA A 80 11.68 -10.60 -14.47
C ALA A 80 10.66 -9.46 -14.57
N LEU A 81 11.08 -8.24 -14.23
CA LEU A 81 10.22 -7.06 -14.26
C LEU A 81 9.80 -6.71 -15.70
N ASP A 82 10.73 -6.73 -16.65
CA ASP A 82 10.44 -6.51 -18.06
C ASP A 82 9.55 -7.59 -18.68
N HIS A 83 9.77 -8.86 -18.30
CA HIS A 83 8.93 -9.97 -18.74
C HIS A 83 7.49 -9.81 -18.26
N LEU A 84 7.29 -9.49 -16.97
CA LEU A 84 5.97 -9.24 -16.42
C LEU A 84 5.32 -8.01 -17.08
N ARG A 85 6.07 -6.92 -17.25
CA ARG A 85 5.57 -5.69 -17.88
C ARG A 85 5.07 -5.91 -19.31
N THR A 86 5.75 -6.76 -20.07
CA THR A 86 5.46 -7.00 -21.50
C THR A 86 4.46 -8.13 -21.73
N THR A 87 4.56 -9.22 -20.97
CA THR A 87 3.81 -10.45 -21.22
C THR A 87 2.59 -10.58 -20.31
N TYR A 88 2.67 -10.01 -19.10
CA TYR A 88 1.63 -10.13 -18.07
C TYR A 88 1.33 -8.77 -17.43
N PRO A 89 0.85 -7.78 -18.20
CA PRO A 89 0.71 -6.39 -17.74
C PRO A 89 -0.19 -6.25 -16.51
N VAL A 90 -1.22 -7.09 -16.37
CA VAL A 90 -2.10 -7.09 -15.18
C VAL A 90 -1.31 -7.47 -13.92
N LEU A 91 -0.52 -8.55 -13.97
CA LEU A 91 0.32 -8.99 -12.85
C LEU A 91 1.38 -7.93 -12.51
N TYR A 92 1.96 -7.29 -13.52
CA TYR A 92 2.87 -6.17 -13.32
C TYR A 92 2.21 -5.00 -12.59
N GLN A 93 0.99 -4.61 -12.97
CA GLN A 93 0.25 -3.55 -12.27
C GLN A 93 -0.07 -3.93 -10.83
N SER A 94 -0.46 -5.18 -10.57
CA SER A 94 -0.69 -5.68 -9.21
C SER A 94 0.58 -5.60 -8.36
N LEU A 95 1.76 -5.95 -8.91
CA LEU A 95 3.04 -5.76 -8.22
C LEU A 95 3.36 -4.31 -7.93
N CYS A 96 3.18 -3.42 -8.90
CA CYS A 96 3.36 -1.97 -8.69
C CYS A 96 2.45 -1.46 -7.58
N LEU A 97 1.19 -1.90 -7.54
CA LEU A 97 0.25 -1.54 -6.49
C LEU A 97 0.67 -2.06 -5.12
N ILE A 98 1.15 -3.32 -5.05
CA ILE A 98 1.66 -3.90 -3.81
C ILE A 98 2.84 -3.09 -3.28
N VAL A 99 3.83 -2.83 -4.14
CA VAL A 99 5.07 -2.14 -3.76
C VAL A 99 4.78 -0.69 -3.38
N ALA A 100 4.06 0.05 -4.22
CA ALA A 100 3.71 1.44 -3.93
C ALA A 100 2.79 1.56 -2.70
N GLY A 101 1.81 0.65 -2.57
CA GLY A 101 0.90 0.61 -1.43
C GLY A 101 1.62 0.37 -0.11
N GLY A 102 2.57 -0.57 -0.07
CA GLY A 102 3.38 -0.82 1.11
C GLY A 102 4.33 0.33 1.42
N TYR A 103 4.98 0.88 0.39
CA TYR A 103 5.96 1.97 0.56
C TYR A 103 5.30 3.24 1.10
N TYR A 104 4.21 3.69 0.48
CA TYR A 104 3.52 4.92 0.86
C TYR A 104 2.60 4.76 2.08
N ALA A 105 2.37 3.54 2.57
CA ALA A 105 1.74 3.31 3.87
C ALA A 105 2.74 3.39 5.03
N HIS A 106 4.05 3.30 4.77
CA HIS A 106 5.06 3.31 5.80
C HIS A 106 5.15 4.69 6.49
N SER A 107 5.09 4.70 7.83
CA SER A 107 4.99 5.94 8.60
C SER A 107 6.18 6.89 8.39
N ASP A 108 7.40 6.37 8.22
CA ASP A 108 8.57 7.21 7.99
C ASP A 108 8.62 7.78 6.57
N VAL A 109 8.07 7.07 5.58
CA VAL A 109 7.92 7.60 4.22
C VAL A 109 6.91 8.75 4.24
N LEU A 110 5.76 8.55 4.89
CA LEU A 110 4.76 9.61 5.06
C LEU A 110 5.32 10.86 5.76
N LYS A 111 6.14 10.69 6.81
CA LYS A 111 6.82 11.80 7.48
C LYS A 111 7.78 12.54 6.55
N ARG A 112 8.60 11.82 5.79
CA ARG A 112 9.55 12.41 4.81
C ARG A 112 8.82 13.17 3.70
N LEU A 113 7.63 12.70 3.29
CA LEU A 113 6.75 13.40 2.35
C LEU A 113 6.07 14.65 2.94
N GLY A 114 6.19 14.88 4.25
CA GLY A 114 5.45 15.94 4.94
C GLY A 114 3.94 15.66 5.00
N TYR A 115 3.53 14.40 4.80
CA TYR A 115 2.12 14.01 4.88
C TYR A 115 1.70 13.86 6.34
N THR A 116 0.95 14.85 6.83
CA THR A 116 0.45 14.88 8.22
C THR A 116 -0.91 14.20 8.39
N GLY A 117 -1.41 13.49 7.38
CA GLY A 117 -2.73 12.88 7.40
C GLY A 117 -3.87 13.89 7.28
N GLN A 118 -5.08 13.43 7.59
CA GLN A 118 -6.25 14.31 7.67
C GLN A 118 -6.11 15.23 8.89
N GLN A 119 -5.88 16.51 8.63
CA GLN A 119 -5.83 17.53 9.67
C GLN A 119 -7.26 18.04 9.94
N PRO A 120 -7.70 18.08 11.20
CA PRO A 120 -8.97 18.71 11.53
C PRO A 120 -8.89 20.18 11.13
N ARG A 121 -9.73 20.57 10.17
CA ARG A 121 -9.89 21.97 9.79
C ARG A 121 -11.17 22.47 10.42
N THR A 122 -11.06 23.56 11.19
CA THR A 122 -12.24 24.29 11.64
C THR A 122 -12.98 24.77 10.41
N VAL A 123 -14.20 24.27 10.20
CA VAL A 123 -15.09 24.79 9.17
C VAL A 123 -15.37 26.24 9.53
N GLN A 124 -14.81 27.17 8.76
CA GLN A 124 -15.33 28.53 8.78
C GLN A 124 -16.64 28.44 8.00
N ALA A 125 -17.76 28.40 8.72
CA ALA A 125 -19.06 28.64 8.11
C ALA A 125 -19.02 30.07 7.57
N GLY A 126 -18.64 30.22 6.30
CA GLY A 126 -18.72 31.47 5.59
C GLY A 126 -20.17 31.91 5.56
N VAL A 127 -20.39 33.20 5.72
CA VAL A 127 -21.68 33.93 5.70
C VAL A 127 -22.35 33.87 4.30
N ASP A 128 -21.94 32.94 3.45
CA ASP A 128 -22.28 32.82 2.04
C ASP A 128 -22.57 31.35 1.68
N ILE A 129 -23.31 30.68 2.57
CA ILE A 129 -24.03 29.47 2.18
C ILE A 129 -25.28 29.99 1.47
N ASP A 130 -25.35 29.78 0.16
CA ASP A 130 -26.55 30.06 -0.62
C ASP A 130 -27.74 29.35 0.04
N GLU A 131 -28.72 30.14 0.49
CA GLU A 131 -29.85 29.64 1.29
C GLU A 131 -30.69 28.63 0.49
N ASP A 132 -30.66 28.74 -0.85
CA ASP A 132 -31.24 27.79 -1.80
C ASP A 132 -30.64 26.37 -1.66
N LEU A 133 -29.37 26.24 -1.24
CA LEU A 133 -28.74 24.95 -0.98
C LEU A 133 -29.26 24.29 0.31
N LEU A 134 -29.73 25.09 1.27
CA LEU A 134 -30.31 24.60 2.52
C LEU A 134 -31.79 24.24 2.34
N GLU A 135 -32.49 24.84 1.38
CA GLU A 135 -33.92 24.64 1.17
C GLU A 135 -34.27 23.16 0.94
N ARG A 136 -33.48 22.43 0.14
CA ARG A 136 -33.68 20.98 -0.05
C ARG A 136 -33.54 20.16 1.23
N VAL A 137 -32.71 20.59 2.17
CA VAL A 137 -32.52 19.90 3.46
C VAL A 137 -33.67 20.23 4.41
N ILE A 138 -34.15 21.48 4.38
CA ILE A 138 -35.31 21.95 5.13
C ILE A 138 -36.57 21.23 4.64
N GLU A 139 -36.85 21.23 3.33
CA GLU A 139 -37.98 20.53 2.70
C GLU A 139 -37.98 19.03 3.01
N ARG A 140 -36.79 18.40 3.02
CA ARG A 140 -36.65 16.98 3.33
C ARG A 140 -37.05 16.63 4.76
N GLY A 141 -36.97 17.58 5.70
CA GLY A 141 -37.26 17.40 7.11
C GLY A 141 -36.20 16.62 7.91
N PRO A 142 -36.28 16.68 9.25
CA PRO A 142 -35.31 16.06 10.16
C PRO A 142 -35.28 14.54 10.01
N ARG A 143 -34.07 13.96 9.92
CA ARG A 143 -33.85 12.52 9.99
C ARG A 143 -32.86 12.21 11.10
N PHE A 144 -33.33 11.53 12.12
CA PHE A 144 -32.49 11.05 13.21
C PHE A 144 -32.11 9.59 12.97
N ARG A 145 -30.88 9.23 13.35
CA ARG A 145 -30.48 7.82 13.43
C ARG A 145 -31.21 7.21 14.63
N GLN A 146 -31.95 6.12 14.42
CA GLN A 146 -32.55 5.39 15.54
C GLN A 146 -31.42 4.80 16.39
N ALA A 147 -31.54 4.99 17.71
CA ALA A 147 -30.61 4.48 18.71
C ALA A 147 -30.66 2.95 18.79
#